data_AF-A0A7S4R3H6-F1
#
_entry.id   AF-A0A7S4R3H6-F1
#
_cell.length_a   1.000
_cell.length_b   1.000
_cell.length_c   1.000
_cell.angle_alpha   90.00
_cell.angle_beta   90.00
_cell.angle_gamma   90.00
#
_symmetry.space_group_name_H-M   'P 1'
#
loop_
_entity.id
_entity.type
_entity.pdbx_description
1 polymer ?
#
loop_
_entity_poly.entity_id
_entity_poly.type
_entity_poly.pdbx_seq_one_letter_code
_entity_poly.pdbx_strand_id
1 'polypeptide(L)'
;MKSKDNVSIWGGANGSRLMSSFLVTLSTLAQSAGNHPGTNVLAADLFDLAWSFRDAEIAEVRVSVLVAFATSIAFLPLDFLLQKLYGADGDSFPGYLKKTAIGDSDRNCRELATAITKNVSTSLGGLGSDFVCRDQIITGGKW
;
A
#
# COMPACT_ATOMS: atom_id res chain seq x y z
N MET A 1 15.05 12.13 -13.36
CA MET A 1 14.38 12.35 -12.05
C MET A 1 15.36 13.03 -11.10
N LYS A 2 15.16 14.31 -10.74
CA LYS A 2 15.99 15.05 -9.78
C LYS A 2 15.18 15.88 -8.77
N SER A 3 13.83 15.82 -8.80
CA SER A 3 12.99 16.65 -7.94
C SER A 3 12.60 16.01 -6.61
N LYS A 4 12.53 14.67 -6.51
CA LYS A 4 12.07 13.97 -5.29
C LYS A 4 13.04 14.11 -4.10
N ASP A 5 14.33 14.24 -4.39
CA ASP A 5 15.38 14.40 -3.39
C ASP A 5 15.72 15.88 -3.17
N ASN A 6 14.97 16.80 -3.80
CA ASN A 6 15.24 18.22 -3.70
C ASN A 6 14.77 18.77 -2.35
N VAL A 7 15.71 18.90 -1.43
CA VAL A 7 15.51 19.43 -0.07
C VAL A 7 14.92 20.85 -0.09
N SER A 8 15.11 21.65 -1.14
CA SER A 8 14.49 22.98 -1.20
C SER A 8 12.97 22.94 -1.44
N ILE A 9 12.45 21.84 -1.98
CA ILE A 9 11.02 21.64 -2.28
C ILE A 9 10.37 20.80 -1.18
N TRP A 10 11.03 19.72 -0.76
CA TRP A 10 10.47 18.73 0.15
C TRP A 10 11.04 18.78 1.56
N GLY A 11 12.11 19.55 1.78
CA GLY A 11 12.73 19.69 3.08
C GLY A 11 11.98 20.64 4.01
N GLY A 12 12.30 20.51 5.30
CA GLY A 12 11.68 21.31 6.36
C GLY A 12 10.21 20.98 6.60
N ALA A 13 9.60 21.73 7.53
CA ALA A 13 8.22 21.50 7.96
C ALA A 13 7.17 21.71 6.85
N ASN A 14 7.46 22.58 5.87
CA ASN A 14 6.50 22.89 4.80
C ASN A 14 6.43 21.77 3.76
N GLY A 15 7.57 21.24 3.32
CA GLY A 15 7.62 20.15 2.34
C GLY A 15 7.02 18.86 2.88
N SER A 16 7.30 18.53 4.14
CA SER A 16 6.74 17.35 4.81
C SER A 16 5.23 17.45 4.99
N ARG A 17 4.73 18.61 5.40
CA ARG A 17 3.30 18.85 5.58
C ARG A 17 2.56 18.82 4.25
N LEU A 18 3.14 19.41 3.20
CA LEU A 18 2.57 19.35 1.85
C LEU A 18 2.48 17.90 1.37
N MET A 19 3.57 17.13 1.45
CA MET A 19 3.60 15.73 1.01
C MET A 19 2.61 14.86 1.80
N SER A 20 2.60 15.01 3.12
CA SER A 20 1.68 14.28 4.00
C SER A 20 0.22 14.60 3.65
N SER A 21 -0.11 15.89 3.51
CA SER A 21 -1.45 16.33 3.11
C SER A 21 -1.82 15.84 1.72
N PHE A 22 -0.88 15.80 0.78
CA PHE A 22 -1.10 15.34 -0.58
C PHE A 22 -1.41 13.84 -0.63
N LEU A 23 -0.62 13.01 0.04
CA LEU A 23 -0.85 11.56 0.14
C LEU A 23 -2.19 11.24 0.80
N VAL A 24 -2.52 11.93 1.90
CA VAL A 24 -3.82 11.76 2.57
C VAL A 24 -4.97 12.22 1.67
N THR A 25 -4.82 13.33 0.94
CA THR A 25 -5.85 13.80 0.00
C THR A 25 -6.11 12.78 -1.11
N LEU A 26 -5.06 12.23 -1.71
CA LEU A 26 -5.19 11.19 -2.73
C LEU A 26 -5.84 9.92 -2.17
N SER A 27 -5.50 9.55 -0.93
CA SER A 27 -6.14 8.42 -0.23
C SER A 27 -7.64 8.66 -0.07
N THR A 28 -8.04 9.85 0.37
CA THR A 28 -9.45 10.23 0.49
C THR A 28 -10.17 10.19 -0.87
N LEU A 29 -9.52 10.64 -1.94
CA LEU A 29 -10.08 10.57 -3.30
C LEU A 29 -10.27 9.13 -3.76
N ALA A 30 -9.27 8.26 -3.58
CA ALA A 30 -9.37 6.85 -3.93
C ALA A 30 -10.49 6.15 -3.14
N GLN A 31 -10.58 6.40 -1.84
CA GLN A 31 -11.62 5.86 -0.98
C GLN A 31 -13.02 6.37 -1.40
N SER A 32 -13.13 7.65 -1.75
CA SER A 32 -14.39 8.27 -2.16
C SER A 32 -14.84 7.85 -3.56
N ALA A 33 -13.90 7.52 -4.45
CA ALA A 33 -14.20 6.97 -5.78
C ALA A 33 -14.83 5.56 -5.69
N GLY A 34 -14.58 4.82 -4.60
CA GLY A 34 -15.21 3.53 -4.33
C GLY A 34 -15.02 2.54 -5.48
N ASN A 35 -16.11 1.95 -5.97
CA ASN A 35 -16.07 0.93 -7.03
C ASN A 35 -16.04 1.50 -8.46
N HIS A 36 -15.71 2.78 -8.64
CA HIS A 36 -15.57 3.34 -9.99
C HIS A 36 -14.49 2.57 -10.79
N PRO A 37 -14.69 2.31 -12.11
CA PRO A 37 -13.73 1.52 -12.90
C PRO A 37 -12.30 2.06 -12.95
N GLY A 38 -12.12 3.34 -12.65
CA GLY A 38 -10.80 3.98 -12.58
C GLY A 38 -10.14 3.96 -11.19
N THR A 39 -10.83 3.51 -10.14
CA THR A 39 -10.28 3.50 -8.77
C THR A 39 -9.06 2.58 -8.67
N ASN A 40 -9.05 1.46 -9.39
CA ASN A 40 -7.91 0.54 -9.44
C ASN A 40 -6.62 1.20 -9.97
N VAL A 41 -6.73 2.02 -11.02
CA VAL A 41 -5.61 2.78 -11.59
C VAL A 41 -5.13 3.82 -10.58
N LEU A 42 -6.05 4.60 -10.01
CA LEU A 42 -5.73 5.58 -8.99
C LEU A 42 -5.07 4.95 -7.75
N ALA A 43 -5.54 3.77 -7.32
CA ALA A 43 -4.99 3.04 -6.19
C ALA A 43 -3.58 2.50 -6.48
N ALA A 44 -3.33 2.03 -7.70
CA ALA A 44 -2.00 1.59 -8.16
C ALA A 44 -1.02 2.75 -8.20
N ASP A 45 -1.40 3.87 -8.81
CA ASP A 45 -0.58 5.07 -8.89
C ASP A 45 -0.30 5.64 -7.49
N LEU A 46 -1.31 5.68 -6.61
CA LEU A 46 -1.14 6.09 -5.22
C LEU A 46 -0.19 5.15 -4.45
N PHE A 47 -0.30 3.83 -4.67
CA PHE A 47 0.57 2.87 -4.03
C PHE A 47 2.03 3.06 -4.47
N ASP A 48 2.28 3.20 -5.76
CA ASP A 48 3.64 3.39 -6.30
C ASP A 48 4.25 4.74 -5.90
N LEU A 49 3.41 5.78 -5.84
CA LEU A 49 3.80 7.07 -5.29
C LEU A 49 4.19 6.93 -3.81
N ALA A 50 3.33 6.35 -2.98
CA ALA A 50 3.60 6.14 -1.56
C ALA A 50 4.85 5.28 -1.32
N TRP A 51 5.04 4.24 -2.14
CA TRP A 51 6.23 3.40 -2.14
C TRP A 51 7.50 4.22 -2.33
N SER A 52 7.48 5.21 -3.23
CA SER A 52 8.62 6.09 -3.48
C SER A 52 9.02 6.97 -2.28
N PHE A 53 8.14 7.15 -1.29
CA PHE A 53 8.37 7.95 -0.08
C PHE A 53 8.45 7.12 1.21
N ARG A 54 8.46 5.79 1.13
CA ARG A 54 8.35 4.88 2.29
C ARG A 54 9.47 5.01 3.34
N ASP A 55 10.65 5.47 2.92
CA ASP A 55 11.82 5.68 3.76
C ASP A 55 12.06 7.16 4.12
N ALA A 56 11.04 8.02 3.99
CA ALA A 56 11.15 9.43 4.36
C ALA A 56 11.61 9.61 5.81
N GLU A 57 12.55 10.53 6.06
CA GLU A 57 13.08 10.79 7.40
C GLU A 57 12.02 11.31 8.38
N ILE A 58 11.00 11.99 7.85
CA ILE A 58 9.96 12.65 8.63
C ILE A 58 8.80 11.66 8.88
N ALA A 59 8.52 11.42 10.16
CA ALA A 59 7.50 10.46 10.60
C ALA A 59 6.11 10.77 10.03
N GLU A 60 5.69 12.03 9.95
CA GLU A 60 4.41 12.46 9.39
C GLU A 60 4.20 11.95 7.95
N VAL A 61 5.27 11.99 7.14
CA VAL A 61 5.25 11.50 5.76
C VAL A 61 5.13 9.97 5.75
N ARG A 62 5.89 9.26 6.60
CA ARG A 62 5.81 7.80 6.71
C ARG A 62 4.43 7.32 7.17
N VAL A 63 3.81 8.02 8.13
CA VAL A 63 2.42 7.76 8.53
C VAL A 63 1.47 7.91 7.34
N SER A 64 1.62 9.00 6.58
CA SER A 64 0.78 9.26 5.39
C SER A 64 0.99 8.23 4.28
N VAL A 65 2.22 7.71 4.13
CA VAL A 65 2.53 6.58 3.25
C VAL A 65 1.80 5.31 3.68
N LEU A 66 1.80 4.98 4.97
CA LEU A 66 1.09 3.81 5.49
C LEU A 66 -0.43 3.93 5.31
N VAL A 67 -0.99 5.12 5.48
CA VAL A 67 -2.40 5.40 5.18
C VAL A 67 -2.68 5.15 3.69
N ALA A 68 -1.85 5.69 2.80
CA ALA A 68 -1.99 5.47 1.36
C ALA A 68 -1.93 3.99 0.99
N PHE A 69 -1.01 3.21 1.59
CA PHE A 69 -0.99 1.76 1.40
C PHE A 69 -2.26 1.08 1.86
N ALA A 70 -2.72 1.39 3.08
CA ALA A 70 -3.93 0.79 3.65
C ALA A 70 -5.15 1.04 2.75
N THR A 71 -5.28 2.27 2.23
CA THR A 71 -6.36 2.63 1.31
C THR A 71 -6.22 1.93 -0.03
N SER A 72 -5.02 1.96 -0.65
CA SER A 72 -4.81 1.38 -1.98
C SER A 72 -5.10 -0.12 -2.00
N ILE A 73 -4.68 -0.88 -0.99
CA ILE A 73 -4.85 -2.34 -0.94
C ILE A 73 -6.30 -2.78 -1.11
N ALA A 74 -7.26 -1.99 -0.62
CA ALA A 74 -8.69 -2.30 -0.75
C ALA A 74 -9.20 -2.28 -2.20
N PHE A 75 -8.48 -1.61 -3.11
CA PHE A 75 -8.90 -1.39 -4.50
C PHE A 75 -7.90 -1.92 -5.53
N LEU A 76 -6.76 -2.46 -5.09
CA LEU A 76 -5.72 -2.96 -5.98
C LEU A 76 -6.13 -4.29 -6.65
N PRO A 77 -5.85 -4.46 -7.95
CA PRO A 77 -5.96 -5.76 -8.61
C PRO A 77 -5.05 -6.79 -7.93
N LEU A 78 -5.50 -8.04 -7.87
CA LEU A 78 -4.75 -9.14 -7.26
C LEU A 78 -3.36 -9.30 -7.88
N ASP A 79 -3.25 -9.22 -9.21
CA ASP A 79 -1.97 -9.36 -9.92
C ASP A 79 -0.96 -8.30 -9.49
N PHE A 80 -1.42 -7.06 -9.27
CA PHE A 80 -0.57 -5.98 -8.76
C PHE A 80 -0.09 -6.28 -7.34
N LEU A 81 -1.00 -6.73 -6.46
CA LEU A 81 -0.63 -7.13 -5.10
C LEU A 81 0.40 -8.26 -5.10
N LEU A 82 0.19 -9.32 -5.89
CA LEU A 82 1.13 -10.44 -6.00
C LEU A 82 2.52 -9.97 -6.44
N GLN A 83 2.61 -9.05 -7.40
CA GLN A 83 3.91 -8.47 -7.80
C GLN A 83 4.61 -7.74 -6.65
N LYS A 84 3.87 -6.98 -5.83
CA LYS A 84 4.44 -6.27 -4.67
C LYS A 84 4.75 -7.19 -3.48
N LEU A 85 4.04 -8.31 -3.35
CA LEU A 85 4.28 -9.33 -2.33
C LEU A 85 5.53 -10.17 -2.64
N TYR A 86 5.72 -10.55 -3.90
CA TYR A 86 6.80 -11.42 -4.36
C TYR A 86 7.94 -10.68 -5.06
N GLY A 87 8.05 -9.36 -4.85
CA GLY A 87 9.10 -8.54 -5.46
C GLY A 87 10.49 -9.14 -5.27
N ALA A 88 11.27 -9.18 -6.36
CA ALA A 88 12.66 -9.59 -6.33
C ALA A 88 13.49 -8.60 -5.49
N ASP A 89 14.50 -9.10 -4.79
CA ASP A 89 15.53 -8.32 -4.09
C ASP A 89 15.20 -7.78 -2.68
N GLY A 90 14.42 -8.53 -1.89
CA GLY A 90 14.34 -8.33 -0.43
C GLY A 90 13.62 -7.06 0.04
N ASP A 91 13.18 -6.23 -0.89
CA ASP A 91 12.42 -5.00 -0.67
C ASP A 91 10.94 -5.21 -1.03
N SER A 92 10.36 -6.28 -0.46
CA SER A 92 8.96 -6.62 -0.66
C SER A 92 8.06 -5.82 0.25
N PHE A 93 6.80 -5.60 -0.16
CA PHE A 93 5.83 -4.90 0.66
C PHE A 93 5.63 -5.54 2.06
N PRO A 94 5.52 -6.88 2.20
CA PRO A 94 5.49 -7.52 3.53
C PRO A 94 6.77 -7.32 4.33
N GLY A 95 7.93 -7.35 3.67
CA GLY A 95 9.23 -7.11 4.30
C GLY A 95 9.29 -5.70 4.90
N TYR A 96 8.87 -4.70 4.12
CA TYR A 96 8.75 -3.32 4.56
C TYR A 96 7.81 -3.19 5.78
N LEU A 97 6.58 -3.72 5.70
CA LEU A 97 5.62 -3.62 6.81
C LEU A 97 6.15 -4.27 8.09
N LYS A 98 6.82 -5.43 7.98
CA LYS A 98 7.44 -6.10 9.13
C LYS A 98 8.56 -5.27 9.75
N LYS A 99 9.44 -4.69 8.92
CA LYS A 99 10.52 -3.81 9.39
C LYS A 99 9.95 -2.58 10.10
N THR A 100 8.95 -1.92 9.50
CA THR A 100 8.31 -0.73 10.06
C THR A 100 7.57 -1.04 11.36
N ALA A 101 6.83 -2.15 11.43
CA ALA A 101 6.10 -2.56 12.64
C ALA A 101 7.01 -2.77 13.86
N ILE A 102 8.22 -3.30 13.64
CA ILE A 102 9.17 -3.63 14.72
C ILE A 102 10.08 -2.44 15.05
N GLY A 103 10.55 -1.73 14.02
CA GLY A 103 11.74 -0.86 14.13
C GLY A 103 11.52 0.61 13.81
N ASP A 104 10.33 1.06 13.40
CA ASP A 104 10.13 2.49 13.18
C ASP A 104 10.20 3.25 14.51
N SER A 105 10.86 4.42 14.51
CA SER A 105 10.96 5.28 15.69
C SER A 105 9.61 5.83 16.13
N ASP A 106 8.70 6.05 15.19
CA ASP A 106 7.37 6.61 15.43
C ASP A 106 6.34 5.53 15.77
N ARG A 107 5.58 5.77 16.84
CA ARG A 107 4.59 4.80 17.35
C ARG A 107 3.44 4.58 16.36
N ASN A 108 2.96 5.63 15.70
CA ASN A 108 1.83 5.52 14.76
C ASN A 108 2.25 4.71 13.54
N CYS A 109 3.49 4.88 13.08
CA CYS A 109 4.05 4.05 12.00
C CYS A 109 4.05 2.56 12.38
N ARG A 110 4.52 2.22 13.59
CA ARG A 110 4.52 0.83 14.07
C ARG A 110 3.11 0.23 14.17
N GLU A 111 2.17 0.98 14.73
CA GLU A 111 0.78 0.54 14.92
C GLU A 111 0.05 0.35 13.58
N LEU A 112 0.17 1.30 12.66
CA LEU A 112 -0.41 1.21 11.32
C LEU A 112 0.20 0.06 10.52
N ALA A 113 1.53 -0.09 10.51
CA ALA A 113 2.18 -1.19 9.80
C ALA A 113 1.73 -2.57 10.35
N THR A 114 1.54 -2.67 11.68
CA THR A 114 1.00 -3.88 12.32
C THR A 114 -0.44 -4.16 11.87
N ALA A 115 -1.29 -3.13 11.84
CA ALA A 115 -2.69 -3.27 11.41
C ALA A 115 -2.79 -3.70 9.93
N ILE A 116 -2.00 -3.06 9.05
CA ILE A 116 -1.95 -3.40 7.63
C ILE A 116 -1.47 -4.84 7.43
N THR A 117 -0.42 -5.27 8.14
CA THR A 117 0.10 -6.65 8.06
C THR A 117 -0.98 -7.68 8.40
N LYS A 118 -1.77 -7.43 9.46
CA LYS A 118 -2.89 -8.31 9.86
C LYS A 118 -3.98 -8.36 8.79
N ASN A 119 -4.35 -7.19 8.25
CA ASN A 119 -5.39 -7.09 7.21
C ASN A 119 -4.96 -7.81 5.93
N VAL A 120 -3.74 -7.57 5.44
CA VAL A 120 -3.18 -8.23 4.25
C VAL A 120 -3.14 -9.74 4.45
N SER A 121 -2.69 -10.23 5.61
CA SER A 121 -2.64 -11.67 5.90
C SER A 121 -4.03 -12.31 5.91
N THR A 122 -5.04 -11.58 6.41
CA THR A 122 -6.44 -12.04 6.45
C THR A 122 -7.03 -12.10 5.04
N SER A 123 -6.82 -11.07 4.22
CA SER A 123 -7.28 -11.00 2.83
C SER A 123 -6.61 -12.06 1.94
N LEU A 124 -5.31 -12.31 2.11
CA LEU A 124 -4.58 -13.34 1.36
C LEU A 124 -4.89 -14.76 1.85
N GLY A 125 -5.09 -14.96 3.16
CA GLY A 125 -5.51 -16.24 3.70
C GLY A 125 -6.89 -16.69 3.20
N GLY A 126 -7.79 -15.74 2.89
CA GLY A 126 -9.08 -16.02 2.25
C GLY A 126 -8.97 -16.46 0.79
N LEU A 127 -8.00 -15.94 0.04
CA LEU A 127 -7.79 -16.28 -1.37
C LEU A 127 -7.34 -17.74 -1.59
N GLY A 128 -6.80 -18.40 -0.55
CA GLY A 128 -6.54 -19.84 -0.57
C GLY A 128 -7.81 -20.71 -0.57
N SER A 129 -8.93 -20.22 -0.01
CA SER A 129 -10.21 -20.94 -0.01
C SER A 129 -11.03 -20.69 -1.27
N ASP A 130 -10.95 -19.49 -1.85
CA ASP A 130 -11.71 -19.13 -3.06
C ASP A 130 -11.15 -19.79 -4.33
N PHE A 131 -9.87 -20.13 -4.36
CA PHE A 131 -9.28 -20.92 -5.46
C PHE A 131 -9.76 -22.37 -5.46
N VAL A 132 -9.93 -22.99 -4.27
CA VAL A 132 -10.46 -24.35 -4.12
C VAL A 132 -11.92 -24.43 -4.59
N CYS A 133 -12.72 -23.38 -4.39
CA CYS A 133 -14.10 -23.34 -4.85
C CYS A 133 -14.25 -23.04 -6.36
N ARG A 134 -13.30 -22.35 -7.00
CA ARG A 134 -13.37 -22.08 -8.45
C ARG A 134 -12.94 -23.26 -9.31
N ASP A 135 -11.97 -24.06 -8.86
CA ASP A 135 -11.51 -25.24 -9.63
C ASP A 135 -12.49 -26.43 -9.58
N GLN A 136 -13.44 -26.48 -8.64
CA GLN A 136 -14.44 -27.53 -8.59
C GLN A 136 -15.64 -27.32 -9.53
N ILE A 137 -15.83 -26.12 -10.10
CA ILE A 137 -16.96 -25.84 -11.01
C ILE A 137 -16.61 -26.17 -12.46
N ILE A 138 -15.33 -26.22 -12.85
CA ILE A 138 -14.92 -26.43 -14.25
C ILE A 138 -14.70 -27.92 -14.59
N THR A 139 -14.58 -28.83 -13.62
CA THR A 139 -14.41 -30.27 -13.88
C THR A 139 -15.70 -31.10 -13.81
N GLY A 140 -16.87 -30.48 -13.64
CA GLY A 140 -18.17 -31.15 -13.52
C GLY A 140 -18.88 -31.49 -14.83
N GLY A 141 -18.27 -31.22 -15.99
CA GLY A 141 -18.81 -31.57 -17.30
C GLY A 141 -18.27 -32.91 -17.82
N LYS A 142 -18.99 -34.00 -17.57
CA LYS A 142 -18.85 -35.23 -18.36
C LYS A 142 -20.21 -35.69 -18.87
N TRP A 143 -20.19 -35.98 -20.16
CA TRP A 143 -21.21 -36.55 -21.05
C TRP A 143 -21.92 -37.77 -20.48
#